data_AF-A0A8S1JD71-F1
#
_entry.id   AF-A0A8S1JD71-F1
#
_cell.length_a   1.000
_cell.length_b   1.000
_cell.length_c   1.000
_cell.angle_alpha   90.00
_cell.angle_beta   90.00
_cell.angle_gamma   90.00
#
_symmetry.space_group_name_H-M   'P 1'
#
loop_
_entity.id
_entity.type
_entity.pdbx_description
1 polymer ?
#
loop_
_entity_poly.entity_id
_entity_poly.type
_entity_poly.pdbx_seq_one_letter_code
_entity_poly.pdbx_strand_id
1 'polypeptide(L)'
;MVQVALIFLAQGPIHLEPIWRAFLEAASRVELKVDLEAPPAISLNELVGGELKPALDVLPREEYPAYIIQKKRKEAMHAGTHRSLQQRRRLQRRGPQGPGQVDIGKSEEDSQECWATNATVLASEVERLLSATTGGEDVAQRQKLFTLYVNAPEGHHYHEGSVFHGRKIPNPVDTEGAYAEFILVEAQLRLLEEALLDPLNAKFVMLSDSTIPVHRPEIVYLQLIHEDKSRINACQAKDTERWRLNPQRWDGKMKTDYLNISHWRKSSFWNALRRDHAELALADRHVSEQFRRYCYSMNRVLPGFTNDLKSRTCIADEHFIPTLLASYGLEQQ
;
A
#
# COMPACT_ATOMS: atom_id res chain seq x y z
N MET A 1 -6.56 26.36 0.07
CA MET A 1 -5.53 25.59 0.81
C MET A 1 -5.44 24.21 0.18
N VAL A 2 -4.24 23.82 -0.25
CA VAL A 2 -3.99 22.47 -0.79
C VAL A 2 -4.03 21.40 0.29
N GLN A 3 -4.24 20.17 -0.12
CA GLN A 3 -4.41 19.01 0.75
C GLN A 3 -3.42 17.90 0.41
N VAL A 4 -3.20 17.02 1.39
CA VAL A 4 -2.44 15.79 1.24
C VAL A 4 -3.41 14.61 1.27
N ALA A 5 -3.47 13.85 0.17
CA ALA A 5 -4.21 12.60 0.12
C ALA A 5 -3.44 11.50 0.84
N LEU A 6 -4.01 10.99 1.94
CA LEU A 6 -3.58 9.78 2.62
C LEU A 6 -4.35 8.60 2.03
N ILE A 7 -3.66 7.77 1.24
CA ILE A 7 -4.27 6.64 0.54
C ILE A 7 -3.86 5.32 1.20
N PHE A 8 -4.83 4.59 1.73
CA PHE A 8 -4.63 3.40 2.55
C PHE A 8 -4.95 2.13 1.77
N LEU A 9 -3.97 1.23 1.67
CA LEU A 9 -4.18 -0.14 1.26
C LEU A 9 -4.39 -1.01 2.51
N ALA A 10 -5.65 -1.33 2.80
CA ALA A 10 -6.04 -2.12 3.96
C ALA A 10 -6.43 -3.55 3.54
N GLN A 11 -5.94 -4.56 4.26
CA GLN A 11 -6.38 -5.95 4.06
C GLN A 11 -7.54 -6.33 5.00
N GLY A 12 -7.96 -5.41 5.86
CA GLY A 12 -9.02 -5.59 6.84
C GLY A 12 -9.24 -4.32 7.66
N PRO A 13 -9.64 -4.45 8.95
CA PRO A 13 -9.76 -3.31 9.85
C PRO A 13 -8.42 -2.60 10.06
N ILE A 14 -8.42 -1.27 10.07
CA ILE A 14 -7.26 -0.47 10.46
C ILE A 14 -7.21 -0.43 11.98
N HIS A 15 -6.55 -1.42 12.60
CA HIS A 15 -6.50 -1.55 14.06
C HIS A 15 -5.86 -0.35 14.78
N LEU A 16 -5.08 0.45 14.05
CA LEU A 16 -4.40 1.65 14.54
C LEU A 16 -5.23 2.92 14.35
N GLU A 17 -6.54 2.78 14.09
CA GLU A 17 -7.48 3.91 13.97
C GLU A 17 -7.39 4.93 15.12
N PRO A 18 -7.28 4.54 16.41
CA PRO A 18 -7.19 5.52 17.49
C PRO A 18 -6.03 6.51 17.35
N ILE A 19 -4.89 6.06 16.79
CA ILE A 19 -3.72 6.92 16.54
C ILE A 19 -4.03 7.88 15.39
N TRP A 20 -4.65 7.39 14.31
CA TRP A 20 -5.06 8.23 13.19
C TRP A 20 -6.13 9.26 13.58
N ARG A 21 -7.07 8.88 14.44
CA ARG A 21 -8.04 9.81 15.02
C ARG A 21 -7.34 10.92 15.79
N ALA A 22 -6.45 10.58 16.72
CA ALA A 22 -5.68 11.57 17.48
C ALA A 22 -4.88 12.52 16.57
N PHE A 23 -4.27 11.97 15.52
CA PHE A 23 -3.54 12.74 14.52
C PHE A 23 -4.45 13.74 13.77
N LEU A 24 -5.62 13.31 13.31
CA LEU A 24 -6.57 14.16 12.59
C LEU A 24 -7.26 15.18 13.51
N GLU A 25 -7.51 14.82 14.78
CA GLU A 25 -7.98 15.76 15.79
C GLU A 25 -6.96 16.87 16.05
N ALA A 26 -5.67 16.52 16.16
CA ALA A 26 -4.60 17.50 16.25
C ALA A 26 -4.54 18.37 14.98
N ALA A 27 -4.70 17.77 13.80
CA ALA A 27 -4.75 18.49 12.53
C ALA A 27 -5.90 19.51 12.46
N SER A 28 -7.06 19.20 13.06
CA SER A 28 -8.23 20.10 13.10
C SER A 28 -8.00 21.39 13.89
N ARG A 29 -6.97 21.41 14.75
CA ARG A 29 -6.60 22.56 15.58
C ARG A 29 -5.46 23.38 14.98
N VAL A 30 -4.95 22.99 13.82
CA VAL A 30 -3.84 23.68 13.15
C VAL A 30 -4.39 24.90 12.42
N GLU A 31 -3.93 26.07 12.84
CA GLU A 31 -4.14 27.34 12.13
C GLU A 31 -2.87 27.70 11.35
N LEU A 32 -2.89 27.47 10.04
CA LEU A 32 -1.81 27.91 9.16
C LEU A 32 -1.93 29.42 8.91
N LYS A 33 -0.86 30.17 9.16
CA LYS A 33 -0.79 31.62 8.92
C LYS A 33 -0.50 31.98 7.47
N VAL A 34 -0.29 30.97 6.61
CA VAL A 34 0.06 31.12 5.20
C VAL A 34 -0.90 30.27 4.39
N ASP A 35 -1.58 30.88 3.43
CA ASP A 35 -2.33 30.15 2.42
C ASP A 35 -1.33 29.49 1.46
N LEU A 36 -1.16 28.17 1.59
CA LEU A 36 -0.39 27.38 0.64
C LEU A 36 -1.27 27.09 -0.58
N GLU A 37 -0.84 27.58 -1.73
CA GLU A 37 -1.44 27.31 -3.03
C GLU A 37 -0.77 26.11 -3.69
N ALA A 38 -1.49 25.45 -4.60
CA ALA A 38 -0.90 24.41 -5.42
C ALA A 38 0.09 25.05 -6.39
N PRO A 39 1.24 24.42 -6.67
CA PRO A 39 2.01 24.79 -7.84
C PRO A 39 1.09 24.69 -9.08
N PRO A 40 1.30 25.56 -10.10
CA PRO A 40 0.49 25.54 -11.31
C PRO A 40 0.54 24.14 -11.94
N ALA A 41 -0.64 23.64 -12.35
CA ALA A 41 -0.74 22.34 -13.00
C ALA A 41 0.02 22.37 -14.32
N ILE A 42 1.02 21.51 -14.47
CA ILE A 42 1.68 21.25 -15.74
C ILE A 42 0.91 20.17 -16.49
N SER A 43 0.85 20.29 -17.81
CA SER A 43 0.22 19.24 -18.62
C SER A 43 1.10 17.98 -18.63
N LEU A 44 0.50 16.80 -18.82
CA LEU A 44 1.28 15.56 -18.96
C LEU A 44 2.28 15.63 -20.12
N ASN A 45 1.90 16.28 -21.23
CA ASN A 45 2.81 16.43 -22.37
C ASN A 45 4.01 17.32 -22.04
N GLU A 46 3.80 18.36 -21.23
CA GLU A 46 4.87 19.21 -20.72
C GLU A 46 5.77 18.47 -19.74
N LEU A 47 5.18 17.70 -18.81
CA LEU A 47 5.91 16.86 -17.86
C LEU A 47 6.84 15.87 -18.57
N VAL A 48 6.33 15.15 -19.58
CA VAL A 48 7.10 14.10 -20.28
C VAL A 48 7.90 14.62 -21.48
N GLY A 49 7.79 15.90 -21.81
CA GLY A 49 8.47 16.52 -22.95
C GLY A 49 8.00 16.03 -24.32
N GLY A 50 6.73 15.65 -24.46
CA GLY A 50 6.18 15.08 -25.70
C GLY A 50 4.87 14.35 -25.50
N GLU A 51 4.64 13.29 -26.28
CA GLU A 51 3.49 12.40 -26.12
C GLU A 51 3.79 11.27 -25.13
N LEU A 52 2.74 10.72 -24.52
CA LEU A 52 2.86 9.49 -23.73
C LEU A 52 3.32 8.32 -24.62
N LYS A 53 3.91 7.31 -23.98
CA LYS A 53 4.27 6.06 -24.65
C LYS A 53 3.03 5.42 -25.30
N PRO A 54 3.16 4.80 -26.48
CA PRO A 54 2.01 4.21 -27.19
C PRO A 54 1.34 3.14 -26.32
N ALA A 55 0.03 3.24 -26.16
CA ALA A 55 -0.74 2.28 -25.38
C ALA A 55 -0.60 0.86 -25.98
N LEU A 56 -0.51 -0.13 -25.10
CA LEU A 56 -0.57 -1.54 -25.49
C LEU A 56 -2.00 -2.06 -25.34
N ASP A 57 -2.34 -3.10 -26.13
CA ASP A 57 -3.63 -3.77 -26.01
C ASP A 57 -3.82 -4.31 -24.59
N VAL A 58 -5.02 -4.15 -24.03
CA VAL A 58 -5.34 -4.71 -22.72
C VAL A 58 -5.88 -6.12 -22.92
N LEU A 59 -5.23 -7.10 -22.30
CA LEU A 59 -5.71 -8.48 -22.28
C LEU A 59 -6.88 -8.63 -21.28
N PRO A 60 -7.79 -9.60 -21.51
CA PRO A 60 -8.74 -10.02 -20.50
C PRO A 60 -8.05 -10.38 -19.18
N ARG A 61 -8.71 -10.08 -18.04
CA ARG A 61 -8.11 -10.22 -16.70
C ARG A 61 -7.61 -11.63 -16.43
N GLU A 62 -8.34 -12.62 -16.93
CA GLU A 62 -8.11 -14.05 -16.78
C GLU A 62 -6.85 -14.53 -17.50
N GLU A 63 -6.32 -13.75 -18.44
CA GLU A 63 -5.11 -14.07 -19.19
C GLU A 63 -3.83 -13.62 -18.48
N TYR A 64 -3.92 -12.71 -17.50
CA TYR A 64 -2.73 -12.25 -16.78
C TYR A 64 -2.21 -13.32 -15.81
N PRO A 65 -0.92 -13.69 -15.88
CA PRO A 65 -0.33 -14.68 -14.98
C PRO A 65 -0.49 -14.34 -13.50
N ALA A 66 -0.32 -13.07 -13.13
CA ALA A 66 -0.51 -12.56 -11.77
C ALA A 66 -1.92 -12.88 -11.22
N TYR A 67 -2.96 -12.69 -12.04
CA TYR A 67 -4.34 -12.97 -11.64
C TYR A 67 -4.59 -14.46 -11.47
N ILE A 68 -4.10 -15.29 -12.40
CA ILE A 68 -4.18 -16.74 -12.29
C ILE A 68 -3.48 -17.24 -11.00
N ILE A 69 -2.31 -16.68 -10.68
CA ILE A 69 -1.55 -17.01 -9.47
C ILE A 69 -2.31 -16.59 -8.21
N GLN A 70 -2.83 -15.37 -8.16
CA GLN A 70 -3.64 -14.89 -7.03
C GLN A 70 -4.83 -15.81 -6.78
N LYS A 71 -5.60 -16.14 -7.83
CA LYS A 71 -6.76 -17.03 -7.73
C LYS A 71 -6.38 -18.39 -7.14
N LYS A 72 -5.32 -19.02 -7.64
CA LYS A 72 -4.81 -20.29 -7.11
C LYS A 72 -4.37 -20.19 -5.65
N ARG A 73 -3.71 -19.09 -5.25
CA ARG A 73 -3.32 -18.85 -3.85
C ARG A 73 -4.53 -18.73 -2.93
N LYS A 74 -5.57 -18.00 -3.35
CA LYS A 74 -6.83 -17.89 -2.59
C LYS A 74 -7.50 -19.25 -2.42
N GLU A 75 -7.68 -19.99 -3.50
CA GLU A 75 -8.26 -21.34 -3.47
C GLU A 75 -7.50 -22.26 -2.50
N ALA A 76 -6.16 -22.20 -2.52
CA ALA A 76 -5.32 -22.98 -1.60
C ALA A 76 -5.44 -22.52 -0.14
N MET A 77 -5.47 -21.21 0.13
CA MET A 77 -5.66 -20.66 1.48
C MET A 77 -7.00 -21.12 2.06
N HIS A 78 -8.09 -20.99 1.30
CA HIS A 78 -9.41 -21.42 1.77
C HIS A 78 -9.50 -22.95 1.94
N ALA A 79 -8.89 -23.73 1.04
CA ALA A 79 -8.83 -25.18 1.18
C ALA A 79 -8.02 -25.63 2.42
N GLY A 80 -6.91 -24.95 2.71
CA GLY A 80 -6.08 -25.17 3.90
C GLY A 80 -6.84 -24.88 5.20
N THR A 81 -7.59 -23.77 5.24
CA THR A 81 -8.46 -23.41 6.36
C THR A 81 -9.59 -24.44 6.56
N HIS A 82 -10.18 -24.95 5.48
CA HIS A 82 -11.15 -26.04 5.58
C HIS A 82 -10.55 -27.33 6.14
N ARG A 83 -9.34 -27.72 5.70
CA ARG A 83 -8.64 -28.91 6.22
C ARG A 83 -8.27 -28.76 7.69
N SER A 84 -7.76 -27.60 8.11
CA SER A 84 -7.41 -27.34 9.51
C SER A 84 -8.64 -27.33 10.43
N LEU A 85 -9.76 -26.76 9.97
CA LEU A 85 -11.05 -26.83 10.68
C LEU A 85 -11.58 -28.27 10.77
N GLN A 86 -11.50 -29.06 9.69
CA GLN A 86 -11.87 -30.47 9.71
C GLN A 86 -10.96 -31.30 10.63
N GLN A 87 -9.65 -31.01 10.65
CA GLN A 87 -8.68 -31.68 11.52
C GLN A 87 -8.89 -31.32 12.99
N ARG A 88 -9.18 -30.04 13.31
CA ARG A 88 -9.60 -29.61 14.66
C ARG A 88 -10.92 -30.28 15.09
N ARG A 89 -11.91 -30.37 14.20
CA ARG A 89 -13.17 -31.11 14.47
C ARG A 89 -12.95 -32.61 14.68
N ARG A 90 -11.98 -33.23 13.98
CA ARG A 90 -11.60 -34.64 14.19
C ARG A 90 -10.86 -34.85 15.51
N LEU A 91 -9.98 -33.92 15.90
CA LEU A 91 -9.27 -33.95 17.17
C LEU A 91 -10.21 -33.72 18.37
N GLN A 92 -11.18 -32.81 18.26
CA GLN A 92 -12.21 -32.59 19.29
C GLN A 92 -13.18 -33.78 19.44
N ARG A 93 -13.33 -34.63 18.42
CA ARG A 93 -14.11 -35.89 18.50
C ARG A 93 -13.34 -37.05 19.12
N ARG A 94 -12.01 -36.94 19.24
CA ARG A 94 -11.20 -37.87 20.03
C ARG A 94 -11.03 -37.27 21.41
N GLY A 95 -11.89 -37.66 22.35
CA GLY A 95 -11.81 -37.22 23.75
C GLY A 95 -10.42 -37.49 24.36
N PRO A 96 -10.05 -36.76 25.42
CA PRO A 96 -8.71 -36.81 25.99
C PRO A 96 -8.46 -38.20 26.59
N GLN A 97 -7.40 -38.87 26.14
CA GLN A 97 -6.74 -39.93 26.91
C GLN A 97 -5.50 -39.28 27.55
N GLY A 98 -5.53 -39.08 28.87
CA GLY A 98 -4.33 -38.71 29.63
C GLY A 98 -3.52 -39.95 30.03
N PRO A 99 -2.46 -39.80 30.84
CA PRO A 99 -1.63 -38.62 31.08
C PRO A 99 -0.19 -38.84 30.58
N GLY A 100 0.43 -37.78 30.06
CA GLY A 100 1.85 -37.72 29.76
C GLY A 100 2.27 -36.28 29.95
N GLN A 101 2.55 -35.93 31.21
CA GLN A 101 3.07 -34.63 31.59
C GLN A 101 4.48 -34.52 31.04
N VAL A 102 4.61 -34.03 29.81
CA VAL A 102 5.87 -33.53 29.30
C VAL A 102 6.01 -32.12 29.85
N ASP A 103 6.93 -31.98 30.79
CA ASP A 103 7.32 -30.72 31.40
C ASP A 103 7.99 -29.86 30.31
N ILE A 104 7.18 -29.05 29.62
CA ILE A 104 7.70 -27.95 28.80
C ILE A 104 8.04 -26.86 29.81
N GLY A 105 9.30 -26.85 30.20
CA GLY A 105 9.87 -25.85 31.08
C GLY A 105 9.42 -24.45 30.67
N LYS A 106 8.96 -23.72 31.69
CA LYS A 106 8.68 -22.29 31.68
C LYS A 106 9.67 -21.53 30.80
N SER A 107 9.18 -20.98 29.69
CA SER A 107 9.83 -19.86 29.00
C SER A 107 8.82 -18.85 28.43
N GLU A 108 7.54 -18.95 28.79
CA GLU A 108 6.54 -17.92 28.45
C GLU A 108 6.62 -16.68 29.35
N GLU A 109 7.35 -16.71 30.47
CA GLU A 109 7.51 -15.54 31.35
C GLU A 109 8.56 -14.53 30.81
N ASP A 110 9.58 -14.96 30.06
CA ASP A 110 10.64 -14.06 29.57
C ASP A 110 10.26 -13.26 28.31
N SER A 111 9.14 -13.61 27.66
CA SER A 111 8.70 -12.95 26.42
C SER A 111 7.71 -11.80 26.67
N GLN A 112 7.08 -11.75 27.85
CA GLN A 112 6.08 -10.73 28.18
C GLN A 112 6.68 -9.42 28.70
N GLU A 113 7.93 -9.41 29.19
CA GLU A 113 8.53 -8.19 29.76
C GLU A 113 9.03 -7.18 28.72
N CYS A 114 9.26 -7.56 27.46
CA CYS A 114 9.82 -6.64 26.45
C CYS A 114 8.80 -5.69 25.78
N TRP A 115 7.50 -5.86 26.01
CA TRP A 115 6.45 -4.99 25.44
C TRP A 115 5.42 -4.49 26.47
N ALA A 116 5.63 -4.80 27.76
CA ALA A 116 4.74 -4.42 28.85
C ALA A 116 4.87 -2.95 29.29
N THR A 117 5.47 -2.07 28.48
CA THR A 117 5.39 -0.63 28.73
C THR A 117 4.09 -0.06 28.17
N ASN A 118 3.20 0.31 29.10
CA ASN A 118 2.13 1.29 28.95
C ASN A 118 0.89 0.92 28.13
N ALA A 119 0.53 -0.36 27.94
CA ALA A 119 -0.77 -0.70 27.33
C ALA A 119 -1.97 -0.05 28.06
N THR A 120 -1.92 0.03 29.39
CA THR A 120 -2.96 0.66 30.23
C THR A 120 -2.98 2.19 30.09
N VAL A 121 -1.80 2.82 29.99
CA VAL A 121 -1.68 4.27 29.79
C VAL A 121 -2.16 4.64 28.38
N LEU A 122 -1.74 3.87 27.37
CA LEU A 122 -2.20 4.04 25.99
C LEU A 122 -3.72 3.85 25.89
N ALA A 123 -4.28 2.82 26.53
CA ALA A 123 -5.72 2.58 26.56
C ALA A 123 -6.46 3.74 27.25
N SER A 124 -5.96 4.22 28.40
CA SER A 124 -6.58 5.35 29.12
C SER A 124 -6.48 6.67 28.36
N GLU A 125 -5.39 6.91 27.62
CA GLU A 125 -5.21 8.10 26.80
C GLU A 125 -6.05 8.03 25.53
N VAL A 126 -6.19 6.84 24.93
CA VAL A 126 -7.14 6.58 23.83
C VAL A 126 -8.58 6.83 24.29
N GLU A 127 -8.99 6.32 25.45
CA GLU A 127 -10.32 6.59 26.03
C GLU A 127 -10.52 8.09 26.34
N ARG A 128 -9.48 8.78 26.81
CA ARG A 128 -9.52 10.23 27.04
C ARG A 128 -9.69 11.03 25.74
N LEU A 129 -9.00 10.64 24.67
CA LEU A 129 -9.13 11.27 23.35
C LEU A 129 -10.50 10.98 22.72
N LEU A 130 -11.01 9.75 22.87
CA LEU A 130 -12.35 9.35 22.41
C LEU A 130 -13.48 10.05 23.18
N SER A 131 -13.29 10.34 24.47
CA SER A 131 -14.29 11.05 25.30
C SER A 131 -14.25 12.56 25.13
N ALA A 132 -13.14 13.14 24.66
CA ALA A 132 -13.01 14.57 24.37
C ALA A 132 -13.68 15.01 23.05
N THR A 133 -14.22 14.07 22.26
CA THR A 133 -14.79 14.31 20.92
C THR A 133 -16.29 14.06 20.80
N THR A 134 -17.05 14.40 21.83
CA THR A 134 -18.53 14.34 21.86
C THR A 134 -19.24 15.48 21.10
N GLY A 135 -18.62 16.02 20.04
CA GLY A 135 -19.26 16.93 19.10
C GLY A 135 -19.49 16.20 17.78
N GLY A 136 -20.76 15.99 17.40
CA GLY A 136 -21.24 15.09 16.33
C GLY A 136 -20.83 15.37 14.88
N GLU A 137 -19.66 15.97 14.63
CA GLU A 137 -19.03 16.06 13.30
C GLU A 137 -17.77 15.18 13.23
N ASP A 138 -17.65 14.41 12.14
CA ASP A 138 -16.52 13.54 11.82
C ASP A 138 -15.20 14.32 11.95
N VAL A 139 -14.28 13.85 12.80
CA VAL A 139 -12.95 14.42 13.02
C VAL A 139 -12.22 14.67 11.70
N ALA A 140 -12.34 13.74 10.74
CA ALA A 140 -11.71 13.86 9.44
C ALA A 140 -12.30 15.01 8.60
N GLN A 141 -13.56 15.40 8.84
CA GLN A 141 -14.22 16.54 8.17
C GLN A 141 -13.88 17.89 8.81
N ARG A 142 -13.54 17.92 10.11
CA ARG A 142 -13.19 19.17 10.82
C ARG A 142 -11.82 19.71 10.44
N GLN A 143 -10.89 18.84 10.07
CA GLN A 143 -9.55 19.25 9.61
C GLN A 143 -9.55 19.54 8.10
N LYS A 144 -8.60 20.37 7.65
CA LYS A 144 -8.51 20.82 6.24
C LYS A 144 -7.21 20.40 5.53
N LEU A 145 -6.32 19.68 6.20
CA LEU A 145 -4.95 19.41 5.74
C LEU A 145 -4.84 18.11 4.94
N PHE A 146 -5.63 17.11 5.29
CA PHE A 146 -5.54 15.75 4.77
C PHE A 146 -6.88 15.27 4.20
N THR A 147 -6.85 14.42 3.20
CA THR A 147 -8.03 13.66 2.74
C THR A 147 -7.70 12.17 2.84
N LEU A 148 -8.72 11.33 3.06
CA LEU A 148 -8.52 9.90 3.31
C LEU A 148 -9.22 9.09 2.23
N TYR A 149 -8.51 8.12 1.66
CA TYR A 149 -9.05 7.14 0.72
C TYR A 149 -8.59 5.75 1.13
N VAL A 150 -9.48 4.78 1.08
CA VAL A 150 -9.20 3.42 1.57
C VAL A 150 -9.59 2.37 0.54
N ASN A 151 -8.64 1.51 0.17
CA ASN A 151 -8.91 0.27 -0.52
C ASN A 151 -9.01 -0.83 0.55
N ALA A 152 -10.20 -1.33 0.80
CA ALA A 152 -10.47 -2.40 1.76
C ALA A 152 -11.34 -3.50 1.12
N PRO A 153 -11.34 -4.74 1.66
CA PRO A 153 -12.16 -5.83 1.12
C PRO A 153 -13.63 -5.43 0.92
N GLU A 154 -14.29 -6.01 -0.09
CA GLU A 154 -15.65 -5.61 -0.48
C GLU A 154 -16.65 -5.70 0.68
N GLY A 155 -16.60 -6.78 1.48
CA GLY A 155 -17.46 -6.96 2.65
C GLY A 155 -17.03 -6.19 3.91
N HIS A 156 -15.95 -5.40 3.85
CA HIS A 156 -15.51 -4.59 4.98
C HIS A 156 -16.16 -3.20 4.93
N HIS A 157 -16.78 -2.82 6.06
CA HIS A 157 -17.39 -1.51 6.27
C HIS A 157 -16.90 -0.93 7.60
N TYR A 158 -16.56 0.36 7.58
CA TYR A 158 -16.26 1.13 8.78
C TYR A 158 -17.59 1.60 9.41
N HIS A 159 -17.69 1.54 10.74
CA HIS A 159 -18.87 2.01 11.48
C HIS A 159 -18.96 3.54 11.47
N GLU A 160 -20.14 4.13 11.68
CA GLU A 160 -20.37 5.58 11.56
C GLU A 160 -19.45 6.46 12.43
N GLY A 161 -19.02 5.94 13.58
CA GLY A 161 -18.08 6.63 14.47
C GLY A 161 -16.62 6.62 13.99
N SER A 162 -16.27 5.81 12.99
CA SER A 162 -14.89 5.63 12.53
C SER A 162 -14.40 6.82 11.70
N VAL A 163 -13.12 7.22 11.84
CA VAL A 163 -12.53 8.26 10.97
C VAL A 163 -12.36 7.80 9.52
N PHE A 164 -12.49 6.50 9.26
CA PHE A 164 -12.48 5.90 7.93
C PHE A 164 -13.90 5.65 7.38
N HIS A 165 -14.95 6.01 8.13
CA HIS A 165 -16.33 5.92 7.66
C HIS A 165 -16.52 6.71 6.37
N GLY A 166 -17.12 6.10 5.35
CA GLY A 166 -17.32 6.73 4.04
C GLY A 166 -16.04 7.06 3.27
N ARG A 167 -14.86 6.57 3.71
CA ARG A 167 -13.57 6.81 3.02
C ARG A 167 -13.13 5.65 2.13
N LYS A 168 -13.88 4.55 2.12
CA LYS A 168 -13.65 3.43 1.21
C LYS A 168 -13.98 3.87 -0.22
N ILE A 169 -13.04 3.64 -1.14
CA ILE A 169 -13.22 3.97 -2.55
C ILE A 169 -14.31 3.11 -3.20
N PRO A 170 -15.01 3.62 -4.23
CA PRO A 170 -15.88 2.79 -5.05
C PRO A 170 -15.05 1.72 -5.78
N ASN A 171 -15.61 0.51 -5.92
CA ASN A 171 -14.98 -0.62 -6.62
C ASN A 171 -13.54 -0.93 -6.14
N PRO A 172 -13.35 -1.26 -4.85
CA PRO A 172 -12.03 -1.59 -4.32
C PRO A 172 -11.43 -2.80 -5.04
N VAL A 173 -10.11 -2.79 -5.17
CA VAL A 173 -9.35 -3.91 -5.73
C VAL A 173 -9.15 -4.97 -4.65
N ASP A 174 -9.56 -6.20 -4.97
CA ASP A 174 -9.35 -7.36 -4.11
C ASP A 174 -7.88 -7.79 -4.10
N THR A 175 -7.18 -7.48 -3.01
CA THR A 175 -5.74 -7.73 -2.85
C THR A 175 -5.41 -8.95 -2.00
N GLU A 176 -6.38 -9.75 -1.57
CA GLU A 176 -6.10 -10.97 -0.79
C GLU A 176 -5.28 -11.95 -1.65
N GLY A 177 -4.21 -12.51 -1.10
CA GLY A 177 -3.29 -13.40 -1.84
C GLY A 177 -2.47 -12.74 -2.95
N ALA A 178 -2.57 -11.42 -3.14
CA ALA A 178 -1.93 -10.66 -4.23
C ALA A 178 -0.48 -10.25 -3.94
N TYR A 179 0.15 -10.76 -2.88
CA TYR A 179 1.50 -10.35 -2.48
C TYR A 179 2.49 -10.42 -3.64
N ALA A 180 3.24 -9.31 -3.85
CA ALA A 180 4.21 -9.09 -4.93
C ALA A 180 3.66 -9.02 -6.37
N GLU A 181 2.35 -9.24 -6.55
CA GLU A 181 1.72 -9.25 -7.87
C GLU A 181 1.26 -7.85 -8.29
N PHE A 182 1.09 -7.63 -9.59
CA PHE A 182 0.66 -6.34 -10.15
C PHE A 182 -0.69 -5.83 -9.61
N ILE A 183 -1.51 -6.71 -9.03
CA ILE A 183 -2.80 -6.35 -8.43
C ILE A 183 -2.65 -5.36 -7.27
N LEU A 184 -1.52 -5.36 -6.55
CA LEU A 184 -1.24 -4.34 -5.54
C LEU A 184 -1.01 -2.95 -6.18
N VAL A 185 -0.37 -2.91 -7.35
CA VAL A 185 -0.22 -1.69 -8.14
C VAL A 185 -1.58 -1.24 -8.66
N GLU A 186 -2.44 -2.15 -9.12
CA GLU A 186 -3.81 -1.79 -9.54
C GLU A 186 -4.61 -1.16 -8.39
N ALA A 187 -4.48 -1.67 -7.16
CA ALA A 187 -5.09 -1.06 -5.99
C ALA A 187 -4.55 0.34 -5.71
N GLN A 188 -3.23 0.53 -5.84
CA GLN A 188 -2.60 1.86 -5.71
C GLN A 188 -3.11 2.82 -6.79
N LEU A 189 -3.19 2.39 -8.05
CA LEU A 189 -3.70 3.21 -9.15
C LEU A 189 -5.18 3.56 -8.94
N ARG A 190 -6.02 2.64 -8.48
CA ARG A 190 -7.43 2.93 -8.15
C ARG A 190 -7.55 3.97 -7.04
N LEU A 191 -6.72 3.87 -6.00
CA LEU A 191 -6.65 4.87 -4.93
C LEU A 191 -6.23 6.25 -5.46
N LEU A 192 -5.24 6.29 -6.35
CA LEU A 192 -4.80 7.54 -6.98
C LEU A 192 -5.89 8.14 -7.88
N GLU A 193 -6.61 7.32 -8.65
CA GLU A 193 -7.74 7.73 -9.49
C GLU A 193 -8.79 8.49 -8.69
N GLU A 194 -9.25 7.90 -7.59
CA GLU A 194 -10.25 8.52 -6.73
C GLU A 194 -9.71 9.76 -6.00
N ALA A 195 -8.44 9.73 -5.57
CA ALA A 195 -7.83 10.87 -4.90
C ALA A 195 -7.57 12.06 -5.82
N LEU A 196 -7.31 11.81 -7.11
CA LEU A 196 -7.02 12.85 -8.11
C LEU A 196 -8.28 13.63 -8.53
N LEU A 197 -9.48 13.09 -8.29
CA LEU A 197 -10.76 13.77 -8.52
C LEU A 197 -10.91 15.04 -7.67
N ASP A 198 -10.30 15.09 -6.49
CA ASP A 198 -10.26 16.31 -5.68
C ASP A 198 -9.10 17.20 -6.15
N PRO A 199 -9.37 18.38 -6.75
CA PRO A 199 -8.32 19.26 -7.26
C PRO A 199 -7.45 19.87 -6.16
N LEU A 200 -7.87 19.84 -4.89
CA LEU A 200 -7.09 20.36 -3.77
C LEU A 200 -5.95 19.42 -3.37
N ASN A 201 -6.03 18.12 -3.71
CA ASN A 201 -4.97 17.17 -3.41
C ASN A 201 -3.72 17.47 -4.25
N ALA A 202 -2.65 17.90 -3.59
CA ALA A 202 -1.37 18.22 -4.22
C ALA A 202 -0.31 17.11 -4.03
N LYS A 203 -0.46 16.31 -2.96
CA LYS A 203 0.45 15.21 -2.59
C LYS A 203 -0.33 13.95 -2.25
N PHE A 204 0.20 12.81 -2.65
CA PHE A 204 -0.45 11.49 -2.51
C PHE A 204 0.47 10.55 -1.76
N VAL A 205 0.10 10.15 -0.55
CA VAL A 205 0.94 9.35 0.36
C VAL A 205 0.36 7.95 0.51
N MET A 206 1.12 6.96 0.07
CA MET A 206 0.73 5.55 0.15
C MET A 206 1.00 4.98 1.54
N LEU A 207 -0.02 4.36 2.14
CA LEU A 207 -0.03 3.83 3.52
C LEU A 207 -0.66 2.43 3.58
N SER A 208 -0.36 1.69 4.64
CA SER A 208 -1.05 0.44 5.01
C SER A 208 -1.95 0.62 6.22
N ASP A 209 -2.78 -0.39 6.49
CA ASP A 209 -3.47 -0.62 7.77
C ASP A 209 -2.55 -0.73 9.00
N SER A 210 -1.25 -0.95 8.79
CA SER A 210 -0.21 -1.01 9.84
C SER A 210 0.63 0.27 9.97
N THR A 211 0.40 1.30 9.14
CA THR A 211 1.20 2.53 9.19
C THR A 211 0.70 3.47 10.30
N ILE A 212 1.62 4.11 11.01
CA ILE A 212 1.33 5.12 12.03
C ILE A 212 2.08 6.43 11.75
N PRO A 213 1.45 7.60 11.99
CA PRO A 213 2.18 8.86 12.00
C PRO A 213 3.06 8.95 13.25
N VAL A 214 4.33 9.32 13.09
CA VAL A 214 5.30 9.49 14.19
C VAL A 214 5.69 10.95 14.44
N HIS A 215 5.12 11.87 13.66
CA HIS A 215 5.32 13.32 13.78
C HIS A 215 3.97 14.02 13.84
N ARG A 216 3.97 15.25 14.38
CA ARG A 216 2.77 16.09 14.46
C ARG A 216 2.22 16.43 13.06
N PRO A 217 0.90 16.55 12.90
CA PRO A 217 0.26 16.75 11.59
C PRO A 217 0.74 17.98 10.84
N GLU A 218 0.98 19.09 11.54
CA GLU A 218 1.52 20.33 10.95
C GLU A 218 2.92 20.13 10.37
N ILE A 219 3.77 19.31 11.02
CA ILE A 219 5.13 19.02 10.52
C ILE A 219 5.05 18.14 9.28
N VAL A 220 4.22 17.09 9.34
CA VAL A 220 4.01 16.17 8.20
C VAL A 220 3.47 16.94 6.99
N TYR A 221 2.42 17.74 7.20
CA TYR A 221 1.80 18.52 6.15
C TYR A 221 2.77 19.54 5.54
N LEU A 222 3.43 20.37 6.36
CA LEU A 222 4.36 21.38 5.86
C LEU A 222 5.52 20.73 5.09
N GLN A 223 6.08 19.64 5.60
CA GLN A 223 7.17 18.93 4.92
C GLN A 223 6.74 18.36 3.56
N LEU A 224 5.52 17.83 3.45
CA LEU A 224 5.02 17.26 2.21
C LEU A 224 4.67 18.33 1.17
N ILE A 225 4.02 19.41 1.58
CA ILE A 225 3.60 20.48 0.67
C ILE A 225 4.79 21.33 0.18
N HIS A 226 5.82 21.54 0.99
CA HIS A 226 7.02 22.30 0.58
C HIS A 226 8.03 21.47 -0.22
N GLU A 227 7.94 20.15 -0.19
CA GLU A 227 8.76 19.29 -1.02
C GLU A 227 8.37 19.49 -2.48
N ASP A 228 9.29 19.96 -3.32
CA ASP A 228 9.06 20.14 -4.76
C ASP A 228 9.15 18.82 -5.51
N LYS A 229 9.55 17.72 -4.86
CA LYS A 229 9.72 16.40 -5.47
C LYS A 229 8.72 15.32 -5.05
N SER A 230 8.70 14.23 -5.80
CA SER A 230 8.16 12.96 -5.28
C SER A 230 9.20 12.29 -4.38
N ARG A 231 8.75 11.66 -3.28
CA ARG A 231 9.60 10.85 -2.41
C ARG A 231 9.36 9.38 -2.63
N ILE A 232 10.33 8.76 -3.27
CA ILE A 232 10.37 7.32 -3.56
C ILE A 232 11.75 6.83 -3.15
N ASN A 233 11.84 5.66 -2.51
CA ASN A 233 13.12 5.09 -2.06
C ASN A 233 13.86 4.40 -3.23
N ALA A 234 14.08 5.13 -4.33
CA ALA A 234 14.58 4.60 -5.60
C ALA A 234 15.80 5.38 -6.12
N CYS A 235 16.84 5.50 -5.29
CA CYS A 235 18.10 6.11 -5.74
C CYS A 235 18.68 5.34 -6.94
N GLN A 236 19.18 6.06 -7.93
CA GLN A 236 19.94 5.47 -9.02
C GLN A 236 21.13 4.72 -8.43
N ALA A 237 21.17 3.40 -8.63
CA ALA A 237 22.28 2.60 -8.14
C ALA A 237 23.54 3.00 -8.90
N LYS A 238 24.60 3.37 -8.17
CA LYS A 238 25.94 3.45 -8.75
C LYS A 238 26.30 2.09 -9.35
N ASP A 239 27.23 2.04 -10.30
CA ASP A 239 27.61 0.78 -10.94
C ASP A 239 28.03 -0.30 -9.94
N THR A 240 28.70 0.10 -8.84
CA THR A 240 29.10 -0.76 -7.72
C THR A 240 27.94 -1.28 -6.86
N GLU A 241 26.76 -0.68 -6.99
CA GLU A 241 25.55 -0.96 -6.20
C GLU A 241 24.40 -1.49 -7.05
N ARG A 242 24.65 -1.83 -8.33
CA ARG A 242 23.63 -2.31 -9.28
C ARG A 242 22.86 -3.54 -8.77
N TRP A 243 23.48 -4.33 -7.88
CA TRP A 243 22.82 -5.42 -7.15
C TRP A 243 21.60 -4.97 -6.33
N ARG A 244 21.57 -3.72 -5.84
CA ARG A 244 20.44 -3.15 -5.09
C ARG A 244 19.17 -3.06 -5.93
N LEU A 245 19.30 -2.98 -7.25
CA LEU A 245 18.17 -2.99 -8.18
C LEU A 245 17.51 -4.38 -8.29
N ASN A 246 18.12 -5.43 -7.73
CA ASN A 246 17.69 -6.82 -7.89
C ASN A 246 17.43 -7.18 -9.36
N PRO A 247 18.43 -7.05 -10.25
CA PRO A 247 18.24 -7.26 -11.69
C PRO A 247 17.75 -8.66 -12.05
N GLN A 248 17.91 -9.64 -11.14
CA GLN A 248 17.35 -10.99 -11.31
C GLN A 248 15.80 -11.01 -11.29
N ARG A 249 15.16 -9.95 -10.79
CA ARG A 249 13.69 -9.79 -10.78
C ARG A 249 13.15 -9.21 -12.10
N TRP A 250 14.02 -8.65 -12.93
CA TRP A 250 13.65 -8.17 -14.26
C TRP A 250 13.37 -9.36 -15.19
N ASP A 251 12.23 -9.33 -15.88
CA ASP A 251 11.94 -10.27 -16.98
C ASP A 251 12.27 -9.61 -18.31
N GLY A 252 13.13 -10.25 -19.11
CA GLY A 252 13.46 -9.81 -20.46
C GLY A 252 12.24 -9.62 -21.37
N LYS A 253 11.12 -10.30 -21.10
CA LYS A 253 9.86 -10.12 -21.84
C LYS A 253 9.21 -8.74 -21.63
N MET A 254 9.54 -8.02 -20.55
CA MET A 254 9.10 -6.65 -20.35
C MET A 254 9.78 -5.66 -21.30
N LYS A 255 10.87 -6.05 -21.97
CA LYS A 255 11.61 -5.14 -22.86
C LYS A 255 10.75 -4.72 -24.05
N THR A 256 10.67 -3.40 -24.27
CA THR A 256 10.12 -2.75 -25.46
C THR A 256 11.08 -1.64 -25.91
N ASP A 257 10.73 -0.91 -26.95
CA ASP A 257 11.45 0.31 -27.35
C ASP A 257 11.36 1.43 -26.29
N TYR A 258 10.37 1.35 -25.39
CA TYR A 258 10.09 2.35 -24.37
C TYR A 258 10.41 1.89 -22.93
N LEU A 259 10.64 0.59 -22.72
CA LEU A 259 10.92 0.00 -21.42
C LEU A 259 12.10 -0.97 -21.52
N ASN A 260 13.17 -0.69 -20.77
CA ASN A 260 14.40 -1.48 -20.80
C ASN A 260 14.95 -1.70 -19.38
N ILE A 261 15.92 -2.59 -19.24
CA ILE A 261 16.52 -2.90 -17.94
C ILE A 261 17.26 -1.69 -17.32
N SER A 262 17.73 -0.72 -18.11
CA SER A 262 18.32 0.52 -17.57
C SER A 262 17.29 1.43 -16.91
N HIS A 263 15.99 1.28 -17.21
CA HIS A 263 14.91 1.95 -16.48
C HIS A 263 14.54 1.21 -15.19
N TRP A 264 14.97 -0.04 -14.98
CA TRP A 264 14.58 -0.83 -13.83
C TRP A 264 15.06 -0.19 -12.52
N ARG A 265 14.11 0.10 -11.62
CA ARG A 265 14.39 0.67 -10.30
C ARG A 265 13.69 -0.15 -9.22
N LYS A 266 14.31 -0.19 -8.04
CA LYS A 266 13.76 -0.81 -6.84
C LYS A 266 13.46 0.27 -5.81
N SER A 267 12.29 0.20 -5.19
CA SER A 267 11.86 1.04 -4.07
C SER A 267 11.16 0.20 -2.99
N SER A 268 10.77 0.85 -1.90
CA SER A 268 9.59 0.43 -1.13
C SER A 268 8.31 0.75 -1.90
N PHE A 269 7.24 -0.01 -1.63
CA PHE A 269 5.89 0.33 -2.08
C PHE A 269 5.39 1.66 -1.50
N TRP A 270 5.85 2.02 -0.31
CA TRP A 270 5.52 3.29 0.35
C TRP A 270 6.22 4.46 -0.35
N ASN A 271 5.43 5.43 -0.80
CA ASN A 271 5.88 6.60 -1.56
C ASN A 271 4.98 7.81 -1.26
N ALA A 272 5.50 9.01 -1.54
CA ALA A 272 4.72 10.24 -1.60
C ALA A 272 4.89 10.86 -2.99
N LEU A 273 3.82 10.94 -3.77
CA LEU A 273 3.85 11.49 -5.12
C LEU A 273 3.34 12.92 -5.16
N ARG A 274 3.92 13.73 -6.05
CA ARG A 274 3.24 14.91 -6.58
C ARG A 274 2.06 14.51 -7.47
N ARG A 275 1.14 15.45 -7.66
CA ARG A 275 -0.03 15.31 -8.55
C ARG A 275 0.34 14.89 -9.97
N ASP A 276 1.24 15.60 -10.63
CA ASP A 276 1.69 15.33 -12.00
C ASP A 276 2.25 13.90 -12.17
N HIS A 277 3.02 13.41 -11.20
CA HIS A 277 3.51 12.03 -11.17
C HIS A 277 2.40 10.99 -10.90
N ALA A 278 1.40 11.32 -10.08
CA ALA A 278 0.23 10.47 -9.89
C ALA A 278 -0.63 10.39 -11.16
N GLU A 279 -0.83 11.52 -11.85
CA GLU A 279 -1.55 11.60 -13.13
C GLU A 279 -0.83 10.79 -14.21
N LEU A 280 0.51 10.88 -14.28
CA LEU A 280 1.32 10.05 -15.18
C LEU A 280 1.14 8.55 -14.89
N ALA A 281 1.12 8.15 -13.61
CA ALA A 281 0.91 6.75 -13.23
C ALA A 281 -0.46 6.22 -13.69
N LEU A 282 -1.49 7.08 -13.69
CA LEU A 282 -2.81 6.73 -14.21
C LEU A 282 -2.91 6.78 -15.73
N ALA A 283 -2.17 7.67 -16.39
CA ALA A 283 -2.26 7.85 -17.83
C ALA A 283 -1.46 6.80 -18.61
N ASP A 284 -0.39 6.25 -18.02
CA ASP A 284 0.44 5.24 -18.67
C ASP A 284 -0.34 3.93 -18.95
N ARG A 285 -0.26 3.48 -20.20
CA ARG A 285 -0.84 2.22 -20.71
C ARG A 285 0.21 1.30 -21.35
N HIS A 286 1.49 1.63 -21.24
CA HIS A 286 2.57 0.88 -21.86
C HIS A 286 3.40 0.15 -20.81
N VAL A 287 3.98 0.89 -19.87
CA VAL A 287 4.81 0.32 -18.80
C VAL A 287 3.93 -0.48 -17.84
N SER A 288 2.76 0.06 -17.48
CA SER A 288 1.78 -0.64 -16.63
C SER A 288 1.38 -1.99 -17.22
N GLU A 289 1.11 -2.04 -18.52
CA GLU A 289 0.71 -3.27 -19.21
C GLU A 289 1.87 -4.29 -19.29
N GLN A 290 3.11 -3.84 -19.52
CA GLN A 290 4.27 -4.74 -19.49
C GLN A 290 4.49 -5.36 -18.10
N PHE A 291 4.35 -4.57 -17.04
CA PHE A 291 4.39 -5.09 -15.68
C PHE A 291 3.25 -6.07 -15.41
N ARG A 292 2.02 -5.76 -15.84
CA ARG A 292 0.87 -6.64 -15.67
C ARG A 292 1.04 -8.01 -16.36
N ARG A 293 1.62 -8.01 -17.57
CA ARG A 293 1.88 -9.24 -18.36
C ARG A 293 3.01 -10.10 -17.80
N TYR A 294 4.10 -9.47 -17.34
CA TYR A 294 5.37 -10.18 -17.15
C TYR A 294 5.99 -10.07 -15.75
N CYS A 295 5.57 -9.12 -14.92
CA CYS A 295 6.04 -8.99 -13.54
C CYS A 295 5.13 -9.73 -12.56
N TYR A 296 5.40 -11.01 -12.35
CA TYR A 296 4.68 -11.87 -11.41
C TYR A 296 5.63 -12.84 -10.68
N SER A 297 5.19 -13.33 -9.50
CA SER A 297 6.00 -14.20 -8.64
C SER A 297 5.47 -15.63 -8.56
N MET A 298 6.28 -16.61 -8.99
CA MET A 298 5.91 -18.04 -8.99
C MET A 298 6.35 -18.79 -7.71
N ASN A 299 7.25 -18.23 -6.90
CA ASN A 299 7.97 -18.96 -5.84
C ASN A 299 7.28 -19.08 -4.48
N ARG A 300 6.07 -18.56 -4.32
CA ARG A 300 5.36 -18.59 -3.02
C ARG A 300 4.11 -19.45 -3.05
N VAL A 301 4.11 -20.49 -3.87
CA VAL A 301 3.06 -21.51 -3.85
C VAL A 301 3.40 -22.54 -2.78
N LEU A 302 2.97 -22.28 -1.54
CA LEU A 302 2.76 -23.28 -0.48
C LEU A 302 4.00 -24.09 0.01
N PRO A 303 4.03 -24.53 1.28
CA PRO A 303 5.02 -25.51 1.73
C PRO A 303 4.87 -26.80 0.91
N GLY A 304 5.92 -27.19 0.16
CA GLY A 304 5.97 -28.46 -0.59
C GLY A 304 6.09 -28.36 -2.12
N PHE A 305 6.12 -27.17 -2.72
CA PHE A 305 6.52 -27.04 -4.13
C PHE A 305 8.06 -26.99 -4.23
N THR A 306 8.63 -28.03 -4.84
CA THR A 306 10.07 -28.21 -5.04
C THR A 306 10.65 -27.21 -6.04
N ASN A 307 11.95 -26.98 -5.92
CA ASN A 307 12.80 -26.05 -6.69
C ASN A 307 12.91 -26.31 -8.22
N ASP A 308 11.96 -27.01 -8.84
CA ASP A 308 12.12 -27.54 -10.21
C ASP A 308 11.54 -26.64 -11.33
N LEU A 309 10.83 -25.56 -11.00
CA LEU A 309 10.54 -24.47 -11.94
C LEU A 309 11.43 -23.28 -11.58
N LYS A 310 12.32 -22.88 -12.49
CA LYS A 310 13.22 -21.71 -12.35
C LYS A 310 12.47 -20.58 -11.64
N SER A 311 12.94 -20.29 -10.45
CA SER A 311 12.13 -19.68 -9.42
C SER A 311 11.95 -18.17 -9.73
N ARG A 312 10.92 -17.78 -10.50
CA ARG A 312 10.73 -16.38 -10.92
C ARG A 312 10.10 -15.58 -9.78
N THR A 313 10.76 -14.50 -9.38
CA THR A 313 10.24 -13.53 -8.40
C THR A 313 10.30 -12.15 -9.03
N CYS A 314 9.15 -11.53 -9.28
CA CYS A 314 9.02 -10.11 -9.58
C CYS A 314 8.11 -9.48 -8.52
N ILE A 315 8.45 -8.29 -8.03
CA ILE A 315 7.71 -7.60 -6.96
C ILE A 315 7.18 -6.29 -7.54
N ALA A 316 6.01 -6.35 -8.17
CA ALA A 316 5.52 -5.24 -8.99
C ALA A 316 5.37 -3.93 -8.20
N ASP A 317 4.88 -4.02 -6.97
CA ASP A 317 4.65 -2.91 -6.05
C ASP A 317 5.94 -2.18 -5.64
N GLU A 318 7.07 -2.89 -5.53
CA GLU A 318 8.38 -2.29 -5.24
C GLU A 318 9.07 -1.66 -6.47
N HIS A 319 8.58 -1.97 -7.68
CA HIS A 319 9.35 -1.70 -8.91
C HIS A 319 8.60 -0.82 -9.93
N PHE A 320 7.27 -0.82 -9.96
CA PHE A 320 6.49 -0.15 -11.00
C PHE A 320 6.68 1.37 -11.03
N ILE A 321 6.24 2.08 -9.99
CA ILE A 321 6.33 3.55 -9.92
C ILE A 321 7.74 4.08 -10.22
N PRO A 322 8.82 3.60 -9.57
CA PRO A 322 10.14 4.16 -9.85
C PRO A 322 10.64 3.80 -11.26
N THR A 323 10.29 2.63 -11.80
CA THR A 323 10.65 2.25 -13.17
C THR A 323 9.87 3.07 -14.22
N LEU A 324 8.60 3.38 -13.93
CA LEU A 324 7.77 4.25 -14.75
C LEU A 324 8.41 5.63 -14.86
N LEU A 325 8.73 6.28 -13.72
CA LEU A 325 9.36 7.60 -13.73
C LEU A 325 10.73 7.57 -14.44
N ALA A 326 11.54 6.54 -14.19
CA ALA A 326 12.81 6.35 -14.88
C ALA A 326 12.67 6.24 -16.39
N SER A 327 11.65 5.52 -16.86
CA SER A 327 11.39 5.37 -18.29
C SER A 327 10.91 6.65 -18.97
N TYR A 328 10.52 7.69 -18.22
CA TYR A 328 10.21 9.03 -18.71
C TYR A 328 11.31 10.06 -18.38
N GLY A 329 12.43 9.64 -17.79
CA GLY A 329 13.53 10.54 -17.42
C GLY A 329 13.25 11.42 -16.19
N LEU A 330 12.27 11.05 -15.35
CA LEU A 330 11.79 11.86 -14.22
C LEU A 330 12.45 11.51 -12.88
N GLU A 331 13.61 10.85 -12.89
CA GLU A 331 14.24 10.30 -11.66
C GLU A 331 14.76 11.34 -10.68
N GLN A 332 14.92 12.58 -11.13
CA GLN A 332 15.43 13.70 -10.33
C GLN A 332 14.33 14.68 -9.92
N GLN A 333 13.08 14.35 -10.27
CA GLN A 333 11.91 15.18 -10.05
C GLN A 333 11.04 14.64 -8.93
#